data_AF-A9KKC6-F1
#
_entry.id   AF-A9KKC6-F1
#
_cell.length_a   1.000
_cell.length_b   1.000
_cell.length_c   1.000
_cell.angle_alpha   90.00
_cell.angle_beta   90.00
_cell.angle_gamma   90.00
#
_symmetry.space_group_name_H-M   'P 1'
#
loop_
_entity.id
_entity.type
_entity.pdbx_description
1 polymer ?
#
loop_
_entity_poly.entity_id
_entity_poly.type
_entity_poly.pdbx_seq_one_letter_code
_entity_poly.pdbx_strand_id
1 'polypeptide(L)'
;MKTQNRNMIGMISLILILTTIVLFFILTEKRVLIDWLGFAFIIAAELILMNGLLFMQRGRGNQKFIVLYPGMYSAIGFYTILSIAISILYMVVIRGGAKYLLSIQIVLFAAYLITILLLYNFSLHVGKVNEYVLDSVNKMQGLLNTVVVIQNINRNGTLVQKLNKLYDGIRFCDVSVTVATDDVIAVKLIELQQLIESNAEESAGAAGKLIDDIMVLIKKRAMEMSMIKAGGI
;
A
#
# COMPACT_ATOMS: atom_id res chain seq x y z
N MET A 1 6.04 16.06 -13.64
CA MET A 1 6.93 15.24 -12.77
C MET A 1 6.86 13.72 -13.02
N LYS A 2 5.70 13.07 -13.20
CA LYS A 2 5.62 11.60 -13.44
C LYS A 2 6.33 11.13 -14.73
N THR A 3 6.28 11.92 -15.80
CA THR A 3 6.90 11.60 -17.11
C THR A 3 8.42 11.77 -17.11
N GLN A 4 8.93 12.79 -16.43
CA GLN A 4 10.36 13.09 -16.36
C GLN A 4 11.17 11.97 -15.68
N ASN A 5 10.67 11.45 -14.56
CA ASN A 5 11.32 10.34 -13.86
C ASN A 5 11.26 9.04 -14.67
N ARG A 6 10.30 8.87 -15.57
CA ARG A 6 10.17 7.67 -16.42
C ARG A 6 11.18 7.67 -17.54
N ASN A 7 11.34 8.82 -18.18
CA ASN A 7 12.33 9.00 -19.23
C ASN A 7 13.75 8.83 -18.65
N MET A 8 13.99 9.30 -17.42
CA MET A 8 15.28 9.15 -16.74
C MET A 8 15.65 7.69 -16.44
N ILE A 9 14.73 6.89 -15.88
CA ILE A 9 14.98 5.46 -15.61
C ILE A 9 15.24 4.69 -16.91
N GLY A 10 14.43 4.94 -17.94
CA GLY A 10 14.65 4.32 -19.25
C GLY A 10 16.02 4.66 -19.84
N MET A 11 16.45 5.92 -19.76
CA MET A 11 17.77 6.35 -20.24
C MET A 11 18.91 5.69 -19.46
N ILE A 12 18.84 5.65 -18.13
CA ILE A 12 19.88 5.02 -17.29
C ILE A 12 20.00 3.52 -17.61
N SER A 13 18.87 2.81 -17.69
CA SER A 13 18.87 1.38 -18.03
C SER A 13 19.41 1.12 -19.44
N LEU A 14 19.11 1.99 -20.40
CA LEU A 14 19.61 1.86 -21.77
C LEU A 14 21.12 2.09 -21.85
N ILE A 15 21.64 3.09 -21.14
CA ILE A 15 23.09 3.33 -21.03
C ILE A 15 23.79 2.12 -20.41
N LEU A 16 23.19 1.51 -19.39
CA LEU A 16 23.72 0.31 -18.73
C LEU A 16 23.82 -0.85 -19.73
N ILE A 17 22.76 -1.14 -20.49
CA ILE A 17 22.76 -2.17 -21.54
C ILE A 17 23.84 -1.90 -22.60
N LEU A 18 23.94 -0.65 -23.09
CA LEU A 18 24.97 -0.28 -24.06
C LEU A 18 26.38 -0.48 -23.51
N THR A 19 26.59 -0.13 -22.24
CA THR A 19 27.88 -0.34 -21.56
C THR A 19 28.22 -1.83 -21.48
N THR A 20 27.25 -2.67 -21.13
CA THR A 20 27.41 -4.13 -21.08
C THR A 20 27.74 -4.71 -22.45
N ILE A 21 27.09 -4.25 -23.52
CA ILE A 21 27.42 -4.62 -24.90
C ILE A 21 28.88 -4.27 -25.19
N VAL A 22 29.29 -3.02 -24.97
CA VAL A 22 30.65 -2.56 -25.24
C VAL A 22 31.68 -3.37 -24.44
N LEU A 23 31.45 -3.60 -23.13
CA LEU A 23 32.32 -4.39 -22.28
C LEU A 23 32.49 -5.83 -22.77
N PHE A 24 31.42 -6.47 -23.22
CA PHE A 24 31.49 -7.83 -23.77
C PHE A 24 32.40 -7.91 -25.00
N PHE A 25 32.29 -6.94 -25.91
CA PHE A 25 33.12 -6.88 -27.12
C PHE A 25 34.59 -6.57 -26.84
N ILE A 26 34.89 -5.79 -25.80
CA ILE A 26 36.27 -5.45 -25.39
C ILE A 26 36.94 -6.61 -24.65
N LEU A 27 36.23 -7.29 -23.73
CA LEU A 27 36.84 -8.26 -22.80
C LEU A 27 36.97 -9.69 -23.35
N THR A 28 36.29 -10.02 -24.46
CA THR A 28 36.17 -11.41 -24.93
C THR A 28 36.89 -11.63 -26.27
N GLU A 29 38.16 -12.03 -26.21
CA GLU A 29 39.00 -12.26 -27.40
C GLU A 29 38.70 -13.59 -28.14
N LYS A 30 38.40 -14.67 -27.41
CA LYS A 30 37.96 -15.96 -27.98
C LYS A 30 36.57 -16.28 -27.48
N ARG A 31 35.58 -16.18 -28.38
CA ARG A 31 34.17 -16.34 -28.05
C ARG A 31 33.74 -17.79 -28.22
N VAL A 32 33.50 -18.46 -27.11
CA VAL A 32 32.94 -19.81 -27.07
C VAL A 32 31.42 -19.71 -26.86
N LEU A 33 30.67 -20.77 -27.15
CA LEU A 33 29.21 -20.79 -26.99
C LEU A 33 28.74 -20.35 -25.59
N ILE A 34 29.51 -20.65 -24.55
CA ILE A 34 29.21 -20.25 -23.17
C ILE A 34 29.26 -18.73 -22.96
N ASP A 35 30.13 -18.02 -23.70
CA ASP A 35 30.27 -16.57 -23.61
C ASP A 35 29.05 -15.87 -24.22
N TRP A 36 28.59 -16.37 -25.36
CA TRP A 36 27.36 -15.89 -25.99
C TRP A 36 26.13 -16.18 -25.14
N LEU A 37 26.08 -17.35 -24.51
CA LEU A 37 24.97 -17.73 -23.63
C LEU A 37 24.92 -16.85 -22.38
N GLY A 38 26.07 -16.66 -21.71
CA GLY A 38 26.18 -15.80 -20.54
C GLY A 38 25.86 -14.35 -20.86
N PHE A 39 26.36 -13.84 -21.99
CA PHE A 39 26.01 -12.51 -22.48
C PHE A 39 24.49 -12.35 -22.73
N ALA A 40 23.87 -13.33 -23.38
CA ALA A 40 22.42 -13.30 -23.62
C ALA A 40 21.62 -13.25 -22.31
N PHE A 41 22.04 -14.00 -21.29
CA PHE A 41 21.39 -13.96 -19.97
C PHE A 41 21.60 -12.64 -19.23
N ILE A 42 22.79 -12.03 -19.32
CA ILE A 42 23.06 -10.70 -18.76
C ILE A 42 22.11 -9.67 -19.40
N ILE A 43 22.04 -9.63 -20.73
CA ILE A 43 21.15 -8.71 -21.45
C ILE A 43 19.69 -8.98 -21.10
N ALA A 44 19.27 -10.24 -21.01
CA ALA A 44 17.92 -10.59 -20.59
C ALA A 44 17.61 -10.10 -19.17
N ALA A 45 18.55 -10.22 -18.23
CA ALA A 45 18.41 -9.75 -16.86
C ALA A 45 18.29 -8.21 -16.80
N GLU A 46 19.10 -7.48 -17.58
CA GLU A 46 19.02 -6.02 -17.69
C GLU A 46 17.69 -5.56 -18.32
N LEU A 47 17.19 -6.29 -19.32
CA LEU A 47 15.87 -6.02 -19.91
C LEU A 47 14.73 -6.27 -18.91
N ILE A 48 14.81 -7.34 -18.12
CA ILE A 48 13.83 -7.61 -17.04
C ILE A 48 13.88 -6.50 -15.99
N LEU A 49 15.08 -6.04 -15.61
CA LEU A 49 15.25 -4.91 -14.70
C LEU A 49 14.60 -3.65 -15.28
N MET A 50 14.93 -3.27 -16.52
CA MET A 50 14.38 -2.09 -17.18
C MET A 50 12.85 -2.13 -17.25
N ASN A 51 12.29 -3.22 -17.81
CA ASN A 51 10.85 -3.37 -17.98
C ASN A 51 10.13 -3.43 -16.63
N GLY A 52 10.70 -4.14 -15.66
CA GLY A 52 10.15 -4.22 -14.30
C GLY A 52 10.09 -2.86 -13.62
N LEU A 53 11.15 -2.06 -13.69
CA LEU A 53 11.19 -0.70 -13.14
C LEU A 53 10.17 0.23 -13.82
N LEU A 54 10.07 0.17 -15.15
CA LEU A 54 9.10 0.97 -15.92
C LEU A 54 7.64 0.58 -15.61
N PHE A 55 7.37 -0.71 -15.47
CA PHE A 55 6.05 -1.23 -15.09
C PHE A 55 5.64 -0.72 -13.71
N MET A 56 6.52 -0.82 -12.71
CA MET A 56 6.26 -0.34 -11.36
C MET A 56 6.01 1.17 -11.30
N GLN A 57 6.75 1.95 -12.08
CA GLN A 57 6.57 3.39 -12.14
C GLN A 57 5.23 3.80 -12.79
N ARG A 58 4.71 3.00 -13.74
CA ARG A 58 3.38 3.24 -14.31
C ARG A 58 2.27 3.05 -13.27
N GLY A 59 2.44 2.09 -12.35
CA GLY A 59 1.49 1.83 -11.26
C GLY A 59 1.59 2.77 -10.05
N ARG A 60 2.67 3.56 -9.94
CA ARG A 60 2.91 4.48 -8.80
C ARG A 60 1.76 5.49 -8.63
N GLY A 61 1.04 5.34 -7.52
CA GLY A 61 -0.11 6.17 -7.15
C GLY A 61 -1.32 5.38 -6.66
N ASN A 62 -1.38 4.08 -6.97
CA ASN A 62 -2.43 3.21 -6.44
C ASN A 62 -2.04 2.73 -5.04
N GLN A 63 -2.68 3.30 -4.00
CA GLN A 63 -2.47 2.92 -2.60
C GLN A 63 -2.76 1.44 -2.32
N LYS A 64 -3.55 0.77 -3.17
CA LYS A 64 -3.85 -0.67 -3.09
C LYS A 64 -2.61 -1.58 -3.23
N PHE A 65 -1.46 -1.04 -3.64
CA PHE A 65 -0.24 -1.81 -3.93
C PHE A 65 0.99 -1.38 -3.10
N ILE A 66 0.80 -0.81 -1.91
CA ILE A 66 1.90 -0.31 -1.06
C ILE A 66 2.97 -1.38 -0.77
N VAL A 67 2.58 -2.64 -0.57
CA VAL A 67 3.51 -3.76 -0.31
C VAL A 67 4.10 -4.33 -1.60
N LEU A 68 3.40 -4.20 -2.73
CA LEU A 68 3.81 -4.76 -4.02
C LEU A 68 5.11 -4.15 -4.53
N TYR A 69 5.18 -2.81 -4.52
CA TYR A 69 6.30 -2.10 -5.11
C TYR A 69 7.64 -2.41 -4.44
N PRO A 70 7.83 -2.25 -3.12
CA PRO A 70 9.11 -2.54 -2.47
C PRO A 70 9.52 -4.01 -2.63
N GLY A 71 8.56 -4.95 -2.54
CA GLY A 71 8.83 -6.38 -2.77
C GLY A 71 9.24 -6.69 -4.20
N MET A 72 8.61 -6.07 -5.19
CA MET A 72 9.01 -6.23 -6.60
C MET A 72 10.38 -5.61 -6.88
N TYR A 73 10.70 -4.43 -6.32
CA TYR A 73 12.03 -3.83 -6.47
C TYR A 73 13.14 -4.75 -5.94
N SER A 74 12.96 -5.32 -4.75
CA SER A 74 13.95 -6.24 -4.18
C SER A 74 14.06 -7.54 -4.96
N ALA A 75 12.94 -8.15 -5.37
CA ALA A 75 12.95 -9.39 -6.14
C ALA A 75 13.61 -9.22 -7.52
N ILE A 76 13.30 -8.14 -8.24
CA ILE A 76 13.90 -7.82 -9.54
C ILE A 76 15.40 -7.54 -9.38
N GLY A 77 15.79 -6.74 -8.38
CA GLY A 77 17.19 -6.42 -8.12
C GLY A 77 18.01 -7.67 -7.79
N PHE A 78 17.49 -8.51 -6.90
CA PHE A 78 18.16 -9.75 -6.47
C PHE A 78 18.32 -10.74 -7.63
N TYR A 79 17.26 -10.97 -8.41
CA TYR A 79 17.33 -11.79 -9.63
C TYR A 79 18.38 -11.26 -10.61
N THR A 80 18.38 -9.95 -10.87
CA THR A 80 19.28 -9.33 -11.85
C THR A 80 20.74 -9.49 -11.42
N ILE A 81 21.05 -9.17 -10.16
CA ILE A 81 22.41 -9.29 -9.61
C ILE A 81 22.89 -10.74 -9.67
N LEU A 82 22.07 -11.71 -9.23
CA LEU A 82 22.44 -13.12 -9.28
C LEU A 82 22.63 -13.63 -10.70
N SER A 83 21.71 -13.30 -11.62
CA SER A 83 21.78 -13.76 -13.00
C SER A 83 23.04 -13.22 -13.70
N ILE A 84 23.41 -11.95 -13.44
CA ILE A 84 24.65 -11.35 -13.95
C ILE A 84 25.87 -12.02 -13.33
N ALA A 85 25.90 -12.17 -11.99
CA ALA A 85 27.04 -12.77 -11.29
C ALA A 85 27.31 -14.21 -11.73
N ILE A 86 26.26 -15.04 -11.86
CA ILE A 86 26.38 -16.42 -12.33
C ILE A 86 26.86 -16.46 -13.78
N SER A 87 26.34 -15.58 -14.64
CA SER A 87 26.78 -15.50 -16.04
C SER A 87 28.25 -15.14 -16.14
N ILE A 88 28.71 -14.11 -15.42
CA ILE A 88 30.13 -13.72 -15.39
C ILE A 88 31.00 -14.86 -14.86
N LEU A 89 30.57 -15.56 -13.81
CA LEU A 89 31.32 -16.67 -13.23
C LEU A 89 31.53 -17.82 -14.24
N TYR A 90 30.50 -18.18 -15.01
CA TYR A 90 30.62 -19.21 -16.03
C TYR A 90 31.44 -18.77 -17.25
N MET A 91 31.37 -17.49 -17.63
CA MET A 91 32.15 -16.91 -18.74
C MET A 91 33.64 -16.79 -18.40
N VAL A 92 33.97 -16.35 -17.19
CA VAL A 92 35.37 -16.04 -16.83
C VAL A 92 36.06 -17.24 -16.20
N VAL A 93 35.42 -17.91 -15.23
CA VAL A 93 36.07 -18.87 -14.33
C VAL A 93 35.88 -20.32 -14.80
N ILE A 94 34.64 -20.77 -14.97
CA ILE A 94 34.36 -22.19 -15.27
C ILE A 94 34.68 -22.52 -16.74
N ARG A 95 34.32 -21.63 -17.67
CA ARG A 95 34.56 -21.75 -19.12
C ARG A 95 34.10 -23.08 -19.75
N GLY A 96 33.20 -23.80 -19.09
CA GLY A 96 32.69 -25.10 -19.49
C GLY A 96 31.29 -25.37 -18.93
N GLY A 97 30.60 -26.37 -19.48
CA GLY A 97 29.31 -26.79 -18.94
C GLY A 97 28.14 -25.83 -19.25
N ALA A 98 27.97 -25.42 -20.52
CA ALA A 98 26.86 -24.55 -20.95
C ALA A 98 25.48 -25.08 -20.55
N LYS A 99 25.30 -26.41 -20.47
CA LYS A 99 24.06 -27.04 -19.97
C LYS A 99 23.77 -26.66 -18.52
N TYR A 100 24.79 -26.58 -17.66
CA TYR A 100 24.62 -26.21 -16.25
C TYR A 100 24.28 -24.74 -16.08
N LEU A 101 24.94 -23.84 -16.83
CA LEU A 101 24.57 -22.42 -16.86
C LEU A 101 23.10 -22.24 -17.25
N LEU A 102 22.67 -22.91 -18.33
CA LEU A 102 21.29 -22.87 -18.80
C LEU A 102 20.31 -23.39 -17.73
N SER A 103 20.59 -24.54 -17.12
CA SER A 103 19.74 -25.10 -16.06
C SER A 103 19.62 -24.16 -14.85
N ILE A 104 20.73 -23.59 -14.38
CA ILE A 104 20.73 -22.67 -13.25
C ILE A 104 19.92 -21.40 -13.57
N GLN A 105 20.10 -20.83 -14.76
CA GLN A 105 19.36 -19.64 -15.17
C GLN A 105 17.85 -19.90 -15.31
N ILE A 106 17.45 -21.06 -15.84
CA ILE A 106 16.03 -21.45 -15.90
C ILE A 106 15.44 -21.57 -14.49
N VAL A 107 16.14 -22.25 -13.57
CA VAL A 107 15.67 -22.40 -12.19
C VAL A 107 15.59 -21.04 -11.48
N LEU A 108 16.58 -20.18 -11.68
CA LEU A 108 16.60 -18.83 -11.11
C LEU A 108 15.44 -17.98 -11.64
N PHE A 109 15.18 -18.04 -12.95
CA PHE A 109 14.06 -17.33 -13.57
C PHE A 109 12.70 -17.85 -13.07
N ALA A 110 12.54 -19.17 -12.94
CA ALA A 110 11.33 -19.77 -12.38
C ALA A 110 11.09 -19.32 -10.92
N ALA A 111 12.12 -19.33 -10.08
CA ALA A 111 12.03 -18.86 -8.70
C ALA A 111 11.65 -17.37 -8.61
N TYR A 112 12.20 -16.55 -9.51
CA TYR A 112 11.82 -15.14 -9.66
C TYR A 112 10.34 -14.96 -10.02
N LEU A 113 9.83 -15.71 -11.02
CA LEU A 113 8.43 -15.65 -11.41
C LEU A 113 7.49 -16.05 -10.28
N ILE A 114 7.80 -17.14 -9.56
CA ILE A 114 7.02 -17.59 -8.41
C ILE A 114 6.97 -16.50 -7.34
N THR A 115 8.12 -15.88 -7.03
CA THR A 115 8.21 -14.81 -6.04
C THR A 115 7.34 -13.61 -6.41
N ILE A 116 7.35 -13.18 -7.68
CA ILE A 116 6.49 -12.09 -8.15
C ILE A 116 5.01 -12.45 -8.04
N LEU A 117 4.62 -13.67 -8.41
CA LEU A 117 3.23 -14.11 -8.30
C LEU A 117 2.75 -14.13 -6.84
N LEU A 118 3.60 -14.57 -5.91
CA LEU A 118 3.29 -14.53 -4.47
C LEU A 118 3.14 -13.10 -3.97
N LEU A 119 4.08 -12.21 -4.30
CA LEU A 119 4.01 -10.80 -3.92
C LEU A 119 2.76 -10.11 -4.48
N TYR A 120 2.38 -10.43 -5.72
CA TYR A 120 1.17 -9.91 -6.35
C TYR A 120 -0.10 -10.32 -5.60
N ASN A 121 -0.25 -11.62 -5.32
CA ASN A 121 -1.40 -12.14 -4.58
C ASN A 121 -1.48 -11.58 -3.15
N PHE A 122 -0.34 -11.53 -2.45
CA PHE A 122 -0.27 -10.95 -1.11
C PHE A 122 -0.67 -9.47 -1.13
N SER A 123 -0.22 -8.72 -2.13
CA SER A 123 -0.55 -7.31 -2.26
C SER A 123 -2.02 -7.06 -2.55
N LEU A 124 -2.68 -7.92 -3.32
CA LEU A 124 -4.14 -7.83 -3.51
C LEU A 124 -4.90 -8.04 -2.20
N HIS A 125 -4.44 -8.99 -1.37
CA HIS A 125 -5.06 -9.26 -0.09
C HIS A 125 -4.87 -8.09 0.89
N VAL A 126 -3.64 -7.61 1.05
CA VAL A 126 -3.33 -6.44 1.88
C VAL A 126 -4.04 -5.19 1.37
N GLY A 127 -4.14 -5.00 0.06
CA GLY A 127 -4.83 -3.88 -0.56
C GLY A 127 -6.31 -3.81 -0.16
N LYS A 128 -7.00 -4.96 -0.11
CA LYS A 128 -8.39 -5.04 0.36
C LYS A 128 -8.52 -4.69 1.84
N VAL A 129 -7.67 -5.25 2.69
CA VAL A 129 -7.67 -4.94 4.13
C VAL A 129 -7.42 -3.45 4.36
N ASN A 130 -6.46 -2.87 3.65
CA ASN A 130 -6.15 -1.44 3.74
C ASN A 130 -7.32 -0.56 3.27
N GLU A 131 -8.09 -0.99 2.27
CA GLU A 131 -9.29 -0.28 1.81
C GLU A 131 -10.38 -0.25 2.89
N TYR A 132 -10.63 -1.36 3.59
CA TYR A 132 -11.57 -1.40 4.71
C TYR A 132 -11.13 -0.52 5.88
N VAL A 133 -9.84 -0.53 6.22
CA VAL A 133 -9.30 0.34 7.28
C VAL A 133 -9.42 1.81 6.86
N LEU A 134 -9.15 2.14 5.60
CA LEU A 134 -9.27 3.52 5.10
C LEU A 134 -10.74 3.99 5.10
N ASP A 135 -11.69 3.13 4.74
CA ASP A 135 -13.13 3.42 4.84
C ASP A 135 -13.53 3.71 6.29
N SER A 136 -13.08 2.88 7.23
CA SER A 136 -13.29 3.07 8.68
C SER A 136 -12.75 4.41 9.18
N VAL A 137 -11.50 4.75 8.81
CA VAL A 137 -10.88 6.03 9.16
C VAL A 137 -11.69 7.20 8.58
N ASN A 138 -12.10 7.12 7.31
CA ASN A 138 -12.88 8.17 6.65
C ASN A 138 -14.26 8.36 7.31
N LYS A 139 -14.95 7.27 7.65
CA LYS A 139 -16.23 7.32 8.38
C LYS A 139 -16.07 8.00 9.73
N MET A 140 -15.09 7.57 10.53
CA MET A 140 -14.83 8.15 11.85
C MET A 140 -14.45 9.64 11.77
N GLN A 141 -13.65 10.01 10.76
CA GLN A 141 -13.34 11.42 10.48
C GLN A 141 -14.60 12.21 10.10
N GLY A 142 -15.53 11.62 9.34
CA GLY A 142 -16.83 12.21 9.02
C GLY A 142 -17.69 12.49 10.26
N LEU A 143 -17.76 11.54 11.20
CA LEU A 143 -18.44 11.73 12.48
C LEU A 143 -17.80 12.87 13.28
N LEU A 144 -16.47 12.89 13.35
CA LEU A 144 -15.71 13.92 14.06
C LEU A 144 -15.94 15.32 13.46
N ASN A 145 -15.92 15.44 12.13
CA ASN A 145 -16.23 16.68 11.44
C ASN A 145 -17.64 17.17 11.75
N THR A 146 -18.62 16.25 11.83
CA THR A 146 -20.01 16.59 12.18
C THR A 146 -20.09 17.15 13.60
N VAL A 147 -19.41 16.55 14.57
CA VAL A 147 -19.34 17.08 15.95
C VAL A 147 -18.69 18.46 16.00
N VAL A 148 -17.63 18.69 15.22
CA VAL A 148 -16.98 20.01 15.14
C VAL A 148 -17.94 21.07 14.60
N VAL A 149 -18.75 20.74 13.58
CA VAL A 149 -19.80 21.63 13.08
C VAL A 149 -20.81 21.96 14.18
N ILE A 150 -21.29 20.95 14.91
CA ILE A 150 -22.23 21.13 16.02
C ILE A 150 -21.64 21.99 17.15
N GLN A 151 -20.37 21.77 17.50
CA GLN A 151 -19.65 22.60 18.48
C GLN A 151 -19.54 24.06 18.05
N ASN A 152 -19.30 24.31 16.77
CA ASN A 152 -19.22 25.66 16.23
C ASN A 152 -20.57 26.37 16.25
N ILE A 153 -21.67 25.67 15.97
CA ILE A 153 -23.03 26.20 16.06
C ILE A 153 -23.36 26.55 17.52
N ASN A 154 -22.97 25.68 18.47
CA ASN A 154 -23.31 25.81 19.88
C ASN A 154 -22.20 26.44 20.75
N ARG A 155 -21.32 27.28 20.15
CA ARG A 155 -20.04 27.70 20.74
C ARG A 155 -20.14 28.37 22.12
N ASN A 156 -21.28 29.02 22.42
CA ASN A 156 -21.55 29.71 23.70
C ASN A 156 -22.75 29.11 24.46
N GLY A 157 -23.26 27.94 24.06
CA GLY A 157 -24.44 27.36 24.68
C GLY A 157 -24.16 26.49 25.89
N THR A 158 -25.22 26.03 26.53
CA THR A 158 -25.16 25.22 27.76
C THR A 158 -24.61 23.80 27.56
N LEU A 159 -24.50 23.32 26.32
CA LEU A 159 -24.05 21.95 26.01
C LEU A 159 -22.57 21.86 25.59
N VAL A 160 -21.81 22.96 25.59
CA VAL A 160 -20.40 22.98 25.15
C VAL A 160 -19.55 21.90 25.84
N GLN A 161 -19.70 21.73 27.16
CA GLN A 161 -18.94 20.70 27.88
C GLN A 161 -19.32 19.28 27.45
N LYS A 162 -20.60 19.02 27.19
CA LYS A 162 -21.07 17.71 26.72
C LYS A 162 -20.57 17.43 25.30
N LEU A 163 -20.60 18.42 24.42
CA LEU A 163 -20.10 18.32 23.05
C LEU A 163 -18.57 18.11 23.00
N ASN A 164 -17.81 18.73 23.90
CA ASN A 164 -16.37 18.47 24.04
C ASN A 164 -16.09 17.03 24.47
N LYS A 165 -16.85 16.49 25.43
CA LYS A 165 -16.75 15.08 25.82
C LYS A 165 -17.10 14.14 24.67
N LEU A 166 -18.12 14.47 23.88
CA LEU A 166 -18.51 13.72 22.70
C LEU A 166 -17.41 13.73 21.63
N TYR A 167 -16.83 14.89 21.38
CA TYR A 167 -15.69 15.06 20.48
C TYR A 167 -14.51 14.19 20.90
N ASP A 168 -14.10 14.25 22.18
CA ASP A 168 -13.02 13.41 22.70
C ASP A 168 -13.37 11.92 22.61
N GLY A 169 -14.62 11.55 22.89
CA GLY A 169 -15.12 10.18 22.76
C GLY A 169 -14.95 9.60 21.35
N ILE A 170 -15.23 10.40 20.32
CA ILE A 170 -15.05 10.00 18.91
C ILE A 170 -13.58 10.08 18.49
N ARG A 171 -12.83 11.08 18.96
CA ARG A 171 -11.41 11.27 18.62
C ARG A 171 -10.52 10.13 19.12
N PHE A 172 -10.80 9.61 20.31
CA PHE A 172 -10.03 8.53 20.92
C PHE A 172 -10.61 7.14 20.61
N CYS A 173 -11.60 7.05 19.72
CA CYS A 173 -12.09 5.78 19.24
C CYS A 173 -11.07 5.09 18.34
N ASP A 174 -10.99 3.77 18.48
CA ASP A 174 -10.23 2.93 17.56
C ASP A 174 -10.87 2.95 16.16
N VAL A 175 -10.08 3.18 15.13
CA VAL A 175 -10.53 3.35 13.73
C VAL A 175 -10.18 2.14 12.86
N SER A 176 -9.73 1.03 13.44
CA SER A 176 -9.26 -0.14 12.69
C SER A 176 -10.36 -0.93 11.96
N VAL A 177 -11.63 -0.82 12.40
CA VAL A 177 -12.75 -1.58 11.83
C VAL A 177 -14.02 -0.73 11.84
N THR A 178 -14.83 -0.85 10.78
CA THR A 178 -16.20 -0.33 10.72
C THR A 178 -17.17 -1.26 11.44
N VAL A 179 -18.06 -0.71 12.25
CA VAL A 179 -19.13 -1.48 12.93
C VAL A 179 -20.51 -0.95 12.55
N ALA A 180 -21.55 -1.78 12.70
CA ALA A 180 -22.93 -1.38 12.41
C ALA A 180 -23.38 -0.18 13.26
N THR A 181 -22.81 -0.02 14.46
CA THR A 181 -23.10 1.14 15.32
C THR A 181 -22.60 2.46 14.74
N ASP A 182 -21.67 2.47 13.78
CA ASP A 182 -21.16 3.70 13.14
C ASP A 182 -22.28 4.45 12.38
N ASP A 183 -23.11 3.71 11.64
CA ASP A 183 -24.24 4.29 10.89
C ASP A 183 -25.31 4.83 11.84
N VAL A 184 -25.54 4.16 12.98
CA VAL A 184 -26.48 4.61 14.01
C VAL A 184 -25.99 5.90 14.66
N ILE A 185 -24.69 6.00 14.96
CA ILE A 185 -24.07 7.23 15.48
C ILE A 185 -24.21 8.36 14.45
N ALA A 186 -23.98 8.08 13.16
CA ALA A 186 -24.12 9.07 12.10
C ALA A 186 -25.53 9.67 12.04
N VAL A 187 -26.56 8.82 12.06
CA VAL A 187 -27.97 9.25 12.07
C VAL A 187 -28.27 10.11 13.30
N LYS A 188 -27.81 9.68 14.49
CA LYS A 188 -28.01 10.43 15.73
C LYS A 188 -27.28 11.77 15.74
N LEU A 189 -26.10 11.87 15.13
CA LEU A 189 -25.40 13.15 14.99
C LEU A 189 -26.15 14.13 14.06
N ILE A 190 -26.79 13.62 13.00
CA ILE A 190 -27.63 14.45 12.12
C ILE A 190 -28.87 14.95 12.89
N GLU A 191 -29.53 14.09 13.66
CA GLU A 191 -30.64 14.48 14.54
C GLU A 191 -30.20 15.53 15.56
N LEU A 192 -29.01 15.37 16.15
CA LEU A 192 -28.43 16.32 17.10
C LEU A 192 -28.20 17.70 16.46
N GLN A 193 -27.67 17.71 15.23
CA GLN A 193 -27.42 18.94 14.49
C GLN A 193 -28.73 19.68 14.22
N GLN A 194 -29.76 18.99 13.74
CA GLN A 194 -31.08 19.60 13.47
C GLN A 194 -31.71 20.18 14.75
N LEU A 195 -31.61 19.48 15.87
CA LEU A 195 -32.11 19.96 17.16
C LEU A 195 -31.40 21.25 17.60
N ILE A 196 -30.07 21.30 17.47
CA ILE A 196 -29.28 22.47 17.86
C ILE A 196 -29.52 23.67 16.93
N GLU A 197 -29.72 23.44 15.64
CA GLU A 197 -30.05 24.49 14.68
C GLU A 197 -31.47 25.07 14.87
N SER A 198 -32.41 24.27 15.38
CA SER A 198 -33.81 24.68 15.58
C SER A 198 -34.03 25.71 16.71
N ASN A 199 -33.03 25.92 17.58
CA ASN A 199 -32.95 27.01 18.58
C ASN A 199 -34.14 27.16 19.56
N ALA A 200 -34.96 26.12 19.75
CA ALA A 200 -36.04 26.12 20.75
C ALA A 200 -35.49 25.86 22.17
N GLU A 201 -35.96 26.57 23.20
CA GLU A 201 -35.48 26.37 24.59
C GLU A 201 -35.69 24.93 25.12
N GLU A 202 -36.74 24.26 24.65
CA GLU A 202 -37.05 22.84 24.96
C GLU A 202 -36.05 21.86 24.28
N SER A 203 -35.36 22.33 23.23
CA SER A 203 -34.38 21.57 22.46
C SER A 203 -33.09 21.30 23.23
N ALA A 204 -32.71 22.17 24.19
CA ALA A 204 -31.46 21.99 24.94
C ALA A 204 -31.46 20.73 25.82
N GLY A 205 -32.61 20.41 26.44
CA GLY A 205 -32.78 19.19 27.23
C GLY A 205 -32.80 17.93 26.35
N ALA A 206 -33.48 17.98 25.21
CA ALA A 206 -33.54 16.89 24.24
C ALA A 206 -32.16 16.61 23.60
N ALA A 207 -31.46 17.65 23.15
CA ALA A 207 -30.10 17.56 22.62
C ALA A 207 -29.12 17.03 23.68
N GLY A 208 -29.29 17.45 24.94
CA GLY A 208 -28.49 16.96 26.06
C GLY A 208 -28.65 15.45 26.32
N LYS A 209 -29.87 14.90 26.17
CA LYS A 209 -30.11 13.45 26.24
C LYS A 209 -29.54 12.72 25.04
N LEU A 210 -29.70 13.30 23.85
CA LEU A 210 -29.24 12.70 22.61
C LEU A 210 -27.70 12.60 22.54
N ILE A 211 -26.97 13.56 23.13
CA ILE A 211 -25.52 13.45 23.34
C ILE A 211 -25.18 12.28 24.27
N ASP A 212 -25.92 12.09 25.36
CA ASP A 212 -25.69 10.98 26.30
C ASP A 212 -25.95 9.63 25.62
N ASP A 213 -26.99 9.53 24.78
CA ASP A 213 -27.29 8.34 23.98
C ASP A 213 -26.16 8.04 22.98
N ILE A 214 -25.64 9.05 22.29
CA ILE A 214 -24.49 8.88 21.38
C ILE A 214 -23.26 8.40 22.17
N MET A 215 -23.03 8.91 23.38
CA MET A 215 -21.93 8.44 24.23
C MET A 215 -22.09 6.97 24.64
N VAL A 216 -23.32 6.49 24.84
CA VAL A 216 -23.59 5.06 25.05
C VAL A 216 -23.29 4.26 23.78
N LEU A 217 -23.69 4.76 22.61
CA LEU A 217 -23.38 4.12 21.32
C LEU A 217 -21.88 4.03 21.06
N ILE A 218 -21.10 5.06 21.43
CA ILE A 218 -19.63 5.02 21.34
C ILE A 218 -19.04 3.90 22.21
N LYS A 219 -19.56 3.70 23.43
CA LYS A 219 -19.15 2.56 24.28
C LYS A 219 -19.57 1.23 23.67
N LYS A 220 -20.76 1.14 23.09
CA LYS A 220 -21.24 -0.06 22.38
C LYS A 220 -20.34 -0.41 21.19
N ARG A 221 -19.96 0.60 20.39
CA ARG A 221 -18.97 0.47 19.32
C ARG A 221 -17.64 -0.08 19.82
N ALA A 222 -17.14 0.39 20.96
CA ALA A 222 -15.91 -0.14 21.56
C ALA A 222 -16.01 -1.64 21.91
N MET A 223 -17.19 -2.09 22.38
CA MET A 223 -17.45 -3.52 22.64
C MET A 223 -17.55 -4.33 21.35
N GLU A 224 -18.29 -3.85 20.34
CA GLU A 224 -18.39 -4.51 19.03
C GLU A 224 -17.01 -4.67 18.37
N MET A 225 -16.17 -3.64 18.44
CA MET A 225 -14.80 -3.73 17.95
C MET A 225 -13.95 -4.75 18.71
N SER A 226 -14.10 -4.86 20.04
CA SER A 226 -13.34 -5.84 20.81
C SER A 226 -13.75 -7.27 20.45
N MET A 227 -15.05 -7.51 20.20
CA MET A 227 -15.56 -8.80 19.74
C MET A 227 -15.01 -9.16 18.37
N ILE A 228 -15.04 -8.24 17.39
CA ILE A 228 -14.50 -8.49 16.05
C ILE A 228 -12.99 -8.79 16.11
N LYS A 229 -12.23 -8.04 16.93
CA LYS A 229 -10.79 -8.30 17.10
C LYS A 229 -10.47 -9.62 17.78
N ALA A 230 -11.37 -10.11 18.63
CA ALA A 230 -11.24 -11.42 19.27
C ALA A 230 -11.63 -12.59 18.34
N GLY A 231 -12.00 -12.33 17.08
CA GLY A 231 -12.46 -13.34 16.13
C GLY A 231 -13.96 -13.64 16.21
N GLY A 232 -14.73 -12.78 16.87
CA GLY A 232 -16.19 -12.81 16.81
C GLY A 232 -16.65 -12.50 15.39
N ILE A 233 -17.34 -13.46 14.78
CA ILE A 233 -18.00 -13.36 13.48
C ILE A 233 -19.13 -12.32 13.55
#